data_AF-A0A520JIX4-F1
#
_entry.id   AF-A0A520JIX4-F1
#
_cell.length_a   1.000
_cell.length_b   1.000
_cell.length_c   1.000
_cell.angle_alpha   90.00
_cell.angle_beta   90.00
_cell.angle_gamma   90.00
#
_symmetry.space_group_name_H-M   'P 1'
#
loop_
_entity.id
_entity.type
_entity.pdbx_description
1 polymer ?
#
loop_
_entity_poly.entity_id
_entity_poly.type
_entity_poly.pdbx_seq_one_letter_code
_entity_poly.pdbx_strand_id
1 'polypeptide(L)'
;MVRDRVLPAKGCGTVRIVADSDQRTIATAEVWTAALLPACKPAIAHRPQDVADPLFAPIAERAVKFDGAVARAAVLANAGPGGIAGEDRRLQPVMRRLDAILCGPAKTGCGVTGEPSGLAPAKPDSRPKLSGALDSASTVAQILLLQYADGKPMREVGWGRATPADIAAASELHAVEFRLLARPLYVAARNLSGLGPMMRQAIVDPRADAPALTMVSGHDTNVASLAGLLDLHWRVPGLAADDPAPGGAIVFERLVDRQGRRYVRAVYRAQTLAQIRTLTRLGGAARPYRRVMPIATCTARGVRGLCTLAAFDALMATRLSLG
;
A
#
# COMPACT_ATOMS: atom_id res chain seq x y z
N MET A 1 -14.89 -14.09 -1.86
CA MET A 1 -15.31 -14.29 -0.46
C MET A 1 -16.51 -15.22 -0.35
N VAL A 2 -17.73 -14.85 -0.76
CA VAL A 2 -18.89 -15.79 -0.73
C VAL A 2 -18.70 -16.98 -1.68
N ARG A 3 -18.29 -16.72 -2.93
CA ARG A 3 -17.98 -17.77 -3.91
C ARG A 3 -16.89 -18.74 -3.43
N ASP A 4 -15.92 -18.21 -2.69
CA ASP A 4 -14.80 -18.96 -2.13
C ASP A 4 -15.14 -19.58 -0.76
N ARG A 5 -16.40 -19.45 -0.32
CA ARG A 5 -16.94 -19.95 0.96
C ARG A 5 -16.20 -19.46 2.20
N VAL A 6 -15.56 -18.29 2.12
CA VAL A 6 -14.94 -17.61 3.27
C VAL A 6 -16.01 -16.97 4.15
N LEU A 7 -17.02 -16.36 3.53
CA LEU A 7 -18.20 -15.82 4.21
C LEU A 7 -19.45 -16.58 3.75
N PRO A 8 -20.44 -16.77 4.62
CA PRO A 8 -21.67 -17.44 4.25
C PRO A 8 -22.47 -16.58 3.24
N ALA A 9 -23.28 -17.23 2.39
CA ALA A 9 -24.13 -16.52 1.44
C ALA A 9 -25.30 -15.77 2.12
N LYS A 10 -25.66 -16.19 3.34
CA LYS A 10 -26.67 -15.58 4.21
C LYS A 10 -26.12 -15.51 5.64
N GLY A 11 -26.48 -14.47 6.40
CA GLY A 11 -25.96 -14.25 7.75
C GLY A 11 -24.61 -13.51 7.76
N CYS A 12 -24.05 -13.30 8.95
CA CYS A 12 -22.94 -12.34 9.13
C CYS A 12 -21.54 -12.97 9.12
N GLY A 13 -21.42 -14.26 9.46
CA GLY A 13 -20.12 -14.87 9.74
C GLY A 13 -19.38 -14.17 10.89
N THR A 14 -18.14 -14.61 11.16
CA THR A 14 -17.25 -13.94 12.12
C THR A 14 -16.29 -13.05 11.34
N VAL A 15 -16.34 -11.73 11.57
CA VAL A 15 -15.42 -10.77 10.94
C VAL A 15 -14.80 -9.86 11.98
N ARG A 16 -13.59 -9.39 11.69
CA ARG A 16 -12.91 -8.34 12.43
C ARG A 16 -12.59 -7.19 11.49
N ILE A 17 -13.12 -6.02 11.78
CA ILE A 17 -12.87 -4.81 11.00
C ILE A 17 -12.09 -3.83 11.86
N VAL A 18 -10.95 -3.35 11.36
CA VAL A 18 -10.08 -2.39 12.04
C VAL A 18 -9.76 -1.26 11.08
N ALA A 19 -9.84 -0.01 11.54
CA ALA A 19 -9.51 1.16 10.75
C ALA A 19 -8.60 2.09 11.56
N ASP A 20 -7.76 2.86 10.87
CA ASP A 20 -7.13 4.02 11.49
C ASP A 20 -8.20 5.07 11.83
N SER A 21 -7.85 5.97 12.73
CA SER A 21 -8.63 7.09 13.24
C SER A 21 -8.95 8.19 12.22
N ASP A 22 -8.25 8.23 11.09
CA ASP A 22 -8.55 9.22 10.05
C ASP A 22 -9.96 9.03 9.47
N GLN A 23 -10.67 10.12 9.22
CA GLN A 23 -12.02 10.07 8.65
C GLN A 23 -12.09 9.19 7.38
N ARG A 24 -11.08 9.28 6.50
CA ARG A 24 -11.02 8.53 5.24
C ARG A 24 -10.88 7.01 5.44
N THR A 25 -10.18 6.56 6.47
CA THR A 25 -10.02 5.12 6.77
C THR A 25 -11.26 4.55 7.43
N ILE A 26 -11.91 5.31 8.34
CA ILE A 26 -13.18 4.94 8.96
C ILE A 26 -14.27 4.80 7.89
N ALA A 27 -14.48 5.84 7.06
CA ALA A 27 -15.48 5.81 5.99
C ALA A 27 -15.22 4.68 4.98
N THR A 28 -13.95 4.40 4.64
CA THR A 28 -13.60 3.25 3.79
C THR A 28 -14.02 1.93 4.44
N ALA A 29 -13.78 1.76 5.74
CA ALA A 29 -14.18 0.55 6.46
C ALA A 29 -15.70 0.40 6.55
N GLU A 30 -16.44 1.49 6.74
CA GLU A 30 -17.91 1.52 6.74
C GLU A 30 -18.47 1.09 5.38
N VAL A 31 -17.99 1.66 4.28
CA VAL A 31 -18.42 1.32 2.91
C VAL A 31 -18.15 -0.14 2.61
N TRP A 32 -16.95 -0.64 2.93
CA TRP A 32 -16.61 -2.05 2.75
C TRP A 32 -17.48 -2.98 3.59
N THR A 33 -17.73 -2.61 4.85
CA THR A 33 -18.57 -3.40 5.77
C THR A 33 -20.00 -3.47 5.26
N ALA A 34 -20.59 -2.33 4.87
CA ALA A 34 -21.94 -2.27 4.32
C ALA A 34 -22.07 -3.08 3.02
N ALA A 35 -21.04 -3.10 2.18
CA ALA A 35 -21.04 -3.89 0.95
C ALA A 35 -20.84 -5.39 1.18
N LEU A 36 -19.98 -5.77 2.12
CA LEU A 36 -19.67 -7.18 2.42
C LEU A 36 -20.77 -7.85 3.24
N LEU A 37 -21.37 -7.12 4.17
CA LEU A 37 -22.30 -7.63 5.18
C LEU A 37 -23.53 -6.70 5.32
N PRO A 38 -24.34 -6.53 4.27
CA PRO A 38 -25.40 -5.51 4.22
C PRO A 38 -26.51 -5.69 5.28
N ALA A 39 -26.69 -6.92 5.78
CA ALA A 39 -27.67 -7.23 6.84
C ALA A 39 -27.06 -7.20 8.26
N CYS A 40 -25.78 -6.84 8.38
CA CYS A 40 -25.02 -6.96 9.63
C CYS A 40 -24.39 -5.62 10.00
N LYS A 41 -24.12 -5.46 11.29
CA LYS A 41 -23.48 -4.26 11.84
C LYS A 41 -22.28 -4.65 12.70
N PRO A 42 -21.24 -5.29 12.14
CA PRO A 42 -20.06 -5.59 12.94
C PRO A 42 -19.41 -4.27 13.39
N ALA A 43 -18.87 -4.26 14.61
CA ALA A 43 -18.12 -3.12 15.10
C ALA A 43 -16.87 -2.90 14.23
N ILE A 44 -16.58 -1.65 13.92
CA ILE A 44 -15.33 -1.21 13.31
C ILE A 44 -14.46 -0.71 14.46
N ALA A 45 -13.36 -1.40 14.73
CA ALA A 45 -12.43 -0.98 15.78
C ALA A 45 -11.53 0.14 15.25
N HIS A 46 -11.59 1.31 15.88
CA HIS A 46 -10.71 2.44 15.62
C HIS A 46 -10.64 3.31 16.88
N ARG A 47 -9.60 4.16 17.00
CA ARG A 47 -9.57 5.26 17.97
C ARG A 47 -10.62 6.33 17.61
N PRO A 48 -11.02 7.23 18.52
CA PRO A 48 -11.84 8.38 18.15
C PRO A 48 -11.24 9.11 16.95
N GLN A 49 -12.08 9.70 16.11
CA GLN A 49 -11.63 10.32 14.87
C GLN A 49 -10.52 11.34 15.13
N ASP A 50 -9.48 11.33 14.29
CA ASP A 50 -8.32 12.24 14.33
C ASP A 50 -7.45 12.11 15.60
N VAL A 51 -7.68 11.06 16.42
CA VAL A 51 -6.80 10.70 17.53
C VAL A 51 -5.73 9.73 17.04
N ALA A 52 -4.48 10.20 17.10
CA ALA A 52 -3.26 9.42 16.88
C ALA A 52 -3.38 7.94 17.28
N ASP A 53 -3.16 7.05 16.31
CA ASP A 53 -3.25 5.60 16.51
C ASP A 53 -1.88 4.91 16.34
N PRO A 54 -1.22 4.50 17.45
CA PRO A 54 0.06 3.79 17.38
C PRO A 54 -0.05 2.43 16.68
N LEU A 55 -1.27 1.90 16.46
CA LEU A 55 -1.45 0.70 15.66
C LEU A 55 -1.03 0.93 14.21
N PHE A 56 -1.40 2.08 13.63
CA PHE A 56 -1.19 2.42 12.22
C PHE A 56 0.06 3.27 11.98
N ALA A 57 0.49 4.04 12.98
CA ALA A 57 1.64 4.94 12.91
C ALA A 57 2.64 4.76 14.07
N PRO A 58 3.11 3.54 14.37
CA PRO A 58 3.91 3.26 15.58
C PRO A 58 5.20 4.08 15.69
N ILE A 59 5.83 4.45 14.56
CA ILE A 59 7.03 5.30 14.55
C ILE A 59 6.70 6.72 15.00
N ALA A 60 5.69 7.35 14.39
CA ALA A 60 5.29 8.72 14.70
C ALA A 60 4.76 8.84 16.15
N GLU A 61 4.07 7.80 16.61
CA GLU A 61 3.50 7.72 17.96
C GLU A 61 4.49 7.19 19.02
N ARG A 62 5.78 7.03 18.66
CA ARG A 62 6.84 6.54 19.57
C ARG A 62 6.52 5.22 20.26
N ALA A 63 5.69 4.38 19.63
CA ALA A 63 5.30 3.06 20.12
C ALA A 63 6.31 1.97 19.75
N VAL A 64 7.35 2.32 19.00
CA VAL A 64 8.46 1.45 18.63
C VAL A 64 9.77 2.23 18.65
N LYS A 65 10.87 1.57 19.04
CA LYS A 65 12.21 2.17 18.94
C LYS A 65 12.55 2.40 17.48
N PHE A 66 13.03 3.60 17.15
CA PHE A 66 13.37 3.97 15.79
C PHE A 66 14.68 4.76 15.73
N ASP A 67 15.63 4.24 14.97
CA ASP A 67 16.94 4.82 14.71
C ASP A 67 16.95 5.45 13.31
N GLY A 68 16.97 6.78 13.29
CA GLY A 68 16.97 7.55 12.05
C GLY A 68 18.22 7.34 11.19
N ALA A 69 19.37 7.00 11.78
CA ALA A 69 20.60 6.74 11.04
C ALA A 69 20.55 5.37 10.34
N VAL A 70 20.06 4.33 11.02
CA VAL A 70 19.83 3.01 10.41
C VAL A 70 18.78 3.10 9.32
N ALA A 71 17.69 3.84 9.55
CA ALA A 71 16.67 4.09 8.53
C ALA A 71 17.26 4.81 7.30
N ARG A 72 18.05 5.87 7.50
CA ARG A 72 18.73 6.60 6.42
C ARG A 72 19.67 5.71 5.63
N ALA A 73 20.48 4.88 6.30
CA ALA A 73 21.37 3.92 5.65
C ALA A 73 20.57 2.92 4.79
N ALA A 74 19.45 2.42 5.29
CA ALA A 74 18.56 1.52 4.55
C ALA A 74 17.92 2.18 3.31
N VAL A 75 17.56 3.47 3.38
CA VAL A 75 17.09 4.24 2.22
C VAL A 75 18.20 4.38 1.17
N LEU A 76 19.40 4.77 1.58
CA LEU A 76 20.53 4.95 0.68
C LEU A 76 20.95 3.63 -0.01
N ALA A 77 20.91 2.52 0.73
CA ALA A 77 21.14 1.19 0.15
C ALA A 77 20.10 0.85 -0.93
N ASN A 78 18.82 1.21 -0.71
CA ASN A 78 17.76 1.00 -1.71
C ASN A 78 17.85 1.96 -2.91
N ALA A 79 18.43 3.13 -2.75
CA ALA A 79 18.73 4.05 -3.85
C ALA A 79 19.85 3.54 -4.78
N GLY A 80 20.61 2.54 -4.33
CA GLY A 80 21.70 1.94 -5.09
C GLY A 80 22.90 2.89 -5.29
N PRO A 81 23.86 2.52 -6.16
CA PRO A 81 25.12 3.23 -6.31
C PRO A 81 24.97 4.69 -6.77
N GLY A 82 23.91 5.00 -7.52
CA GLY A 82 23.63 6.36 -7.96
C GLY A 82 23.05 7.27 -6.87
N GLY A 83 22.61 6.70 -5.74
CA GLY A 83 21.93 7.43 -4.68
C GLY A 83 20.67 8.16 -5.15
N ILE A 84 20.18 9.09 -4.34
CA ILE A 84 18.98 9.89 -4.66
C ILE A 84 19.20 10.75 -5.91
N ALA A 85 20.42 11.27 -6.12
CA ALA A 85 20.75 12.03 -7.33
C ALA A 85 20.71 11.17 -8.60
N GLY A 86 20.95 9.87 -8.50
CA GLY A 86 20.76 8.92 -9.59
C GLY A 86 19.29 8.74 -9.97
N GLU A 87 18.43 8.58 -8.97
CA GLU A 87 16.97 8.52 -9.18
C GLU A 87 16.42 9.82 -9.75
N ASP A 88 16.87 10.96 -9.22
CA ASP A 88 16.50 12.28 -9.70
C ASP A 88 16.77 12.41 -11.20
N ARG A 89 18.03 12.16 -11.63
CA ARG A 89 18.44 12.20 -13.04
C ARG A 89 17.62 11.25 -13.91
N ARG A 90 17.33 10.04 -13.42
CA ARG A 90 16.56 9.03 -14.15
C ARG A 90 15.11 9.47 -14.37
N LEU A 91 14.53 10.16 -13.39
CA LEU A 91 13.12 10.60 -13.39
C LEU A 91 12.91 12.01 -13.94
N GLN A 92 13.99 12.74 -14.27
CA GLN A 92 13.94 14.05 -14.91
C GLN A 92 12.98 14.13 -16.12
N PRO A 93 12.90 13.14 -17.03
CA PRO A 93 11.92 13.19 -18.12
C PRO A 93 10.46 13.26 -17.64
N VAL A 94 10.12 12.50 -16.59
CA VAL A 94 8.77 12.49 -16.00
C VAL A 94 8.48 13.80 -15.27
N MET A 95 9.46 14.30 -14.51
CA MET A 95 9.31 15.59 -13.79
C MET A 95 9.17 16.78 -14.74
N ARG A 96 9.92 16.82 -15.85
CA ARG A 96 9.71 17.84 -16.89
C ARG A 96 8.33 17.76 -17.53
N ARG A 97 7.77 16.55 -17.67
CA ARG A 97 6.39 16.41 -18.15
C ARG A 97 5.39 16.96 -17.13
N LEU A 98 5.62 16.74 -15.82
CA LEU A 98 4.82 17.38 -14.77
C LEU A 98 4.91 18.90 -14.83
N ASP A 99 6.09 19.49 -15.05
CA ASP A 99 6.23 20.94 -15.16
C ASP A 99 5.42 21.51 -16.32
N ALA A 100 5.43 20.84 -17.49
CA ALA A 100 4.58 21.24 -18.61
C ALA A 100 3.07 21.16 -18.25
N ILE A 101 2.67 20.18 -17.45
CA ILE A 101 1.28 20.04 -16.97
C ILE A 101 0.95 21.14 -15.95
N LEU A 102 1.83 21.43 -15.00
CA LEU A 102 1.61 22.42 -13.94
C LEU A 102 1.62 23.85 -14.52
N CYS A 103 2.64 24.17 -15.30
CA CYS A 103 2.96 25.54 -15.69
C CYS A 103 2.33 25.94 -17.03
N GLY A 104 2.00 24.98 -17.90
CA GLY A 104 1.58 25.26 -19.27
C GLY A 104 2.74 25.92 -20.04
N PRO A 105 2.56 27.13 -20.61
CA PRO A 105 3.69 27.93 -21.09
C PRO A 105 4.74 28.10 -20.00
N ALA A 106 6.03 27.95 -20.35
CA ALA A 106 7.11 28.02 -19.39
C ALA A 106 7.09 29.35 -18.62
N LYS A 107 7.04 29.27 -17.29
CA LYS A 107 7.11 30.42 -16.38
C LYS A 107 8.31 30.25 -15.46
N THR A 108 9.14 31.27 -15.35
CA THR A 108 10.28 31.28 -14.42
C THR A 108 9.81 30.98 -13.00
N GLY A 109 10.47 30.04 -12.32
CA GLY A 109 10.14 29.66 -10.95
C GLY A 109 8.89 28.77 -10.81
N CYS A 110 8.29 28.30 -11.90
CA CYS A 110 7.20 27.32 -11.87
C CYS A 110 7.73 25.91 -12.15
N GLY A 111 7.20 24.93 -11.41
CA GLY A 111 7.51 23.51 -11.59
C GLY A 111 8.13 22.89 -10.34
N VAL A 112 8.50 21.62 -10.46
CA VAL A 112 9.11 20.81 -9.39
C VAL A 112 10.61 20.61 -9.61
N THR A 113 11.14 20.79 -10.82
CA THR A 113 12.56 20.49 -11.12
C THR A 113 13.55 21.56 -10.63
N GLY A 114 13.09 22.61 -9.95
CA GLY A 114 13.93 23.74 -9.54
C GLY A 114 14.89 23.43 -8.39
N GLU A 115 14.58 22.43 -7.57
CA GLU A 115 15.37 22.07 -6.39
C GLU A 115 15.91 20.63 -6.51
N PRO A 116 17.22 20.39 -6.38
CA PRO A 116 17.78 19.04 -6.44
C PRO A 116 17.18 18.11 -5.39
N SER A 117 16.90 16.87 -5.78
CA SER A 117 16.36 15.89 -4.85
C SER A 117 17.39 15.42 -3.82
N GLY A 118 16.92 15.20 -2.60
CA GLY A 118 17.76 14.73 -1.49
C GLY A 118 16.97 13.95 -0.44
N LEU A 119 17.64 13.69 0.69
CA LEU A 119 16.99 13.22 1.91
C LEU A 119 17.00 14.34 2.94
N ALA A 120 15.83 14.60 3.52
CA ALA A 120 15.72 15.48 4.67
C ALA A 120 16.62 14.98 5.83
N PRO A 121 17.01 15.87 6.75
CA PRO A 121 17.74 15.48 7.96
C PRO A 121 17.02 14.36 8.72
N ALA A 122 17.76 13.33 9.13
CA ALA A 122 17.20 12.27 9.95
C ALA A 122 16.75 12.84 11.29
N LYS A 123 15.57 12.43 11.75
CA LYS A 123 15.03 12.80 13.06
C LYS A 123 14.75 11.53 13.86
N PRO A 124 14.95 11.54 15.19
CA PRO A 124 14.40 10.51 16.05
C PRO A 124 12.89 10.40 15.84
N ASP A 125 12.35 9.19 15.86
CA ASP A 125 10.91 8.92 15.79
C ASP A 125 10.17 9.44 14.52
N SER A 126 10.90 9.73 13.44
CA SER A 126 10.29 10.10 12.16
C SER A 126 10.80 9.20 11.07
N ARG A 127 9.87 8.75 10.21
CA ARG A 127 10.25 8.09 8.96
C ARG A 127 11.16 9.01 8.11
N PRO A 128 12.08 8.43 7.33
CA PRO A 128 12.85 9.17 6.33
C PRO A 128 11.91 9.92 5.37
N LYS A 129 12.35 11.09 4.91
CA LYS A 129 11.63 11.90 3.93
C LYS A 129 12.56 12.30 2.79
N LEU A 130 12.03 12.35 1.58
CA LEU A 130 12.68 13.02 0.47
C LEU A 130 12.64 14.55 0.67
N SER A 131 13.45 15.26 -0.11
CA SER A 131 13.41 16.72 -0.23
C SER A 131 13.61 17.10 -1.70
N GLY A 132 13.23 18.31 -2.08
CA GLY A 132 13.42 18.85 -3.43
C GLY A 132 12.47 18.23 -4.47
N ALA A 133 12.95 18.11 -5.70
CA ALA A 133 12.10 17.79 -6.86
C ALA A 133 11.30 16.50 -6.71
N LEU A 134 11.91 15.38 -6.28
CA LEU A 134 11.23 14.09 -6.17
C LEU A 134 10.09 14.08 -5.13
N ASP A 135 10.26 14.80 -4.01
CA ASP A 135 9.23 14.92 -2.96
C ASP A 135 8.00 15.67 -3.49
N SER A 136 8.25 16.83 -4.11
CA SER A 136 7.19 17.64 -4.74
C SER A 136 6.54 16.92 -5.92
N ALA A 137 7.34 16.27 -6.76
CA ALA A 137 6.87 15.56 -7.95
C ALA A 137 6.01 14.35 -7.59
N SER A 138 6.38 13.59 -6.54
CA SER A 138 5.57 12.49 -6.02
C SER A 138 4.19 12.98 -5.56
N THR A 139 4.16 14.07 -4.78
CA THR A 139 2.91 14.70 -4.32
C THR A 139 2.03 15.14 -5.50
N VAL A 140 2.62 15.82 -6.50
CA VAL A 140 1.89 16.25 -7.71
C VAL A 140 1.36 15.04 -8.49
N ALA A 141 2.16 13.99 -8.65
CA ALA A 141 1.74 12.77 -9.33
C ALA A 141 0.50 12.15 -8.67
N GLN A 142 0.50 12.07 -7.34
CA GLN A 142 -0.63 11.54 -6.58
C GLN A 142 -1.88 12.43 -6.69
N ILE A 143 -1.72 13.76 -6.69
CA ILE A 143 -2.84 14.69 -6.90
C ILE A 143 -3.45 14.48 -8.30
N LEU A 144 -2.64 14.39 -9.35
CA LEU A 144 -3.13 14.17 -10.72
C LEU A 144 -3.85 12.82 -10.86
N LEU A 145 -3.29 11.77 -10.24
CA LEU A 145 -3.92 10.45 -10.17
C LEU A 145 -5.29 10.53 -9.50
N LEU A 146 -5.40 11.21 -8.36
CA LEU A 146 -6.66 11.35 -7.64
C LEU A 146 -7.67 12.20 -8.40
N GLN A 147 -7.27 13.30 -9.06
CA GLN A 147 -8.16 14.06 -9.94
C GLN A 147 -8.76 13.19 -11.05
N TYR A 148 -7.94 12.33 -11.66
CA TYR A 148 -8.41 11.41 -12.70
C TYR A 148 -9.30 10.31 -12.14
N ALA A 149 -8.93 9.70 -11.01
CA ALA A 149 -9.70 8.64 -10.36
C ALA A 149 -11.06 9.15 -9.83
N ASP A 150 -11.13 10.40 -9.36
CA ASP A 150 -12.33 11.09 -8.88
C ASP A 150 -13.37 11.36 -9.99
N GLY A 151 -13.05 11.08 -11.26
CA GLY A 151 -14.00 11.25 -12.36
C GLY A 151 -14.10 12.68 -12.89
N LYS A 152 -13.23 13.60 -12.46
CA LYS A 152 -13.22 14.99 -12.96
C LYS A 152 -13.17 15.03 -14.49
N PRO A 153 -13.89 15.94 -15.16
CA PRO A 153 -13.75 16.16 -16.60
C PRO A 153 -12.27 16.33 -16.98
N MET A 154 -11.81 15.76 -18.10
CA MET A 154 -10.37 15.80 -18.44
C MET A 154 -9.83 17.22 -18.59
N ARG A 155 -10.67 18.22 -18.94
CA ARG A 155 -10.32 19.65 -18.94
C ARG A 155 -9.94 20.22 -17.56
N GLU A 156 -10.36 19.55 -16.48
CA GLU A 156 -10.05 19.93 -15.09
C GLU A 156 -8.89 19.11 -14.52
N VAL A 157 -8.64 17.91 -15.04
CA VAL A 157 -7.49 17.07 -14.66
C VAL A 157 -6.20 17.70 -15.19
N GLY A 158 -5.31 18.12 -14.28
CA GLY A 158 -4.08 18.84 -14.65
C GLY A 158 -4.37 20.05 -15.55
N TRP A 159 -5.48 20.75 -15.30
CA TRP A 159 -5.98 21.88 -16.11
C TRP A 159 -6.13 21.56 -17.60
N GLY A 160 -6.47 20.32 -17.94
CA GLY A 160 -6.66 19.88 -19.33
C GLY A 160 -5.37 19.52 -20.06
N ARG A 161 -4.22 19.56 -19.37
CA ARG A 161 -2.90 19.30 -19.97
C ARG A 161 -2.38 17.89 -19.69
N ALA A 162 -2.98 17.19 -18.73
CA ALA A 162 -2.62 15.82 -18.39
C ALA A 162 -3.41 14.82 -19.22
N THR A 163 -2.74 13.77 -19.70
CA THR A 163 -3.37 12.59 -20.30
C THR A 163 -3.34 11.41 -19.33
N PRO A 164 -4.18 10.37 -19.55
CA PRO A 164 -4.08 9.13 -18.77
C PRO A 164 -2.68 8.49 -18.83
N ALA A 165 -1.97 8.63 -19.95
CA ALA A 165 -0.60 8.12 -20.10
C ALA A 165 0.39 8.91 -19.24
N ASP A 166 0.23 10.24 -19.13
CA ASP A 166 1.06 11.06 -18.24
C ASP A 166 0.87 10.67 -16.78
N ILE A 167 -0.37 10.40 -16.38
CA ILE A 167 -0.69 9.98 -15.00
C ILE A 167 -0.08 8.61 -14.71
N ALA A 168 -0.20 7.67 -15.65
CA ALA A 168 0.43 6.36 -15.53
C ALA A 168 1.96 6.47 -15.43
N ALA A 169 2.60 7.34 -16.22
CA ALA A 169 4.04 7.58 -16.13
C ALA A 169 4.43 8.27 -14.81
N ALA A 170 3.66 9.27 -14.38
CA ALA A 170 3.91 10.03 -13.15
C ALA A 170 3.81 9.17 -11.89
N SER A 171 2.97 8.11 -11.89
CA SER A 171 2.88 7.17 -10.77
C SER A 171 4.21 6.49 -10.39
N GLU A 172 5.20 6.50 -11.29
CA GLU A 172 6.55 6.02 -10.97
C GLU A 172 7.24 6.87 -9.89
N LEU A 173 6.96 8.17 -9.81
CA LEU A 173 7.51 9.07 -8.79
C LEU A 173 7.09 8.63 -7.39
N HIS A 174 5.82 8.29 -7.23
CA HIS A 174 5.24 7.78 -5.98
C HIS A 174 5.71 6.36 -5.64
N ALA A 175 5.79 5.49 -6.65
CA ALA A 175 6.37 4.15 -6.47
C ALA A 175 7.83 4.20 -5.98
N VAL A 176 8.63 5.12 -6.54
CA VAL A 176 10.03 5.32 -6.15
C VAL A 176 10.12 5.90 -4.74
N GLU A 177 9.27 6.85 -4.39
CA GLU A 177 9.19 7.34 -3.00
C GLU A 177 8.94 6.19 -2.03
N PHE A 178 7.95 5.33 -2.27
CA PHE A 178 7.69 4.20 -1.37
C PHE A 178 8.82 3.16 -1.35
N ARG A 179 9.43 2.87 -2.51
CA ARG A 179 10.59 1.98 -2.58
C ARG A 179 11.74 2.49 -1.71
N LEU A 180 11.95 3.80 -1.67
CA LEU A 180 13.01 4.43 -0.90
C LEU A 180 12.64 4.58 0.59
N LEU A 181 11.41 4.97 0.90
CA LEU A 181 11.06 5.47 2.24
C LEU A 181 10.23 4.51 3.10
N ALA A 182 9.48 3.58 2.51
CA ALA A 182 8.55 2.71 3.26
C ALA A 182 8.89 1.21 3.15
N ARG A 183 9.48 0.79 2.02
CA ARG A 183 9.83 -0.60 1.72
C ARG A 183 11.15 -1.11 2.31
N PRO A 184 12.17 -0.29 2.63
CA PRO A 184 13.39 -0.82 3.25
C PRO A 184 13.06 -1.60 4.52
N LEU A 185 13.60 -2.81 4.65
CA LEU A 185 13.18 -3.78 5.68
C LEU A 185 13.18 -3.20 7.09
N TYR A 186 14.19 -2.41 7.44
CA TYR A 186 14.26 -1.72 8.73
C TYR A 186 13.01 -0.86 8.96
N VAL A 187 12.72 0.05 8.03
CA VAL A 187 11.58 0.97 8.13
C VAL A 187 10.25 0.21 8.08
N ALA A 188 10.12 -0.75 7.16
CA ALA A 188 8.94 -1.57 6.99
C ALA A 188 8.56 -2.33 8.28
N ALA A 189 9.54 -2.96 8.94
CA ALA A 189 9.31 -3.70 10.18
C ALA A 189 8.83 -2.80 11.32
N ARG A 190 9.41 -1.61 11.49
CA ARG A 190 8.98 -0.68 12.56
C ARG A 190 7.63 -0.05 12.23
N ASN A 191 7.38 0.30 10.98
CA ASN A 191 6.09 0.86 10.56
C ASN A 191 4.94 -0.15 10.71
N LEU A 192 5.25 -1.45 10.69
CA LEU A 192 4.29 -2.53 10.92
C LEU A 192 4.37 -3.17 12.30
N SER A 193 5.09 -2.61 13.27
CA SER A 193 5.19 -3.21 14.61
C SER A 193 3.83 -3.27 15.32
N GLY A 194 2.92 -2.33 15.03
CA GLY A 194 1.53 -2.36 15.50
C GLY A 194 0.67 -3.37 14.74
N LEU A 195 0.53 -3.21 13.42
CA LEU A 195 -0.36 -4.04 12.59
C LEU A 195 0.14 -5.48 12.37
N GLY A 196 1.45 -5.69 12.28
CA GLY A 196 2.09 -6.94 11.91
C GLY A 196 1.70 -8.12 12.81
N PRO A 197 1.79 -8.00 14.15
CA PRO A 197 1.33 -9.04 15.07
C PRO A 197 -0.15 -9.38 14.90
N MET A 198 -1.02 -8.38 14.68
CA MET A 198 -2.44 -8.61 14.43
C MET A 198 -2.67 -9.37 13.13
N MET A 199 -2.01 -8.96 12.03
CA MET A 199 -2.10 -9.62 10.73
C MET A 199 -1.58 -11.07 10.78
N ARG A 200 -0.46 -11.28 11.48
CA ARG A 200 0.10 -12.62 11.73
C ARG A 200 -0.91 -13.49 12.49
N GLN A 201 -1.42 -13.00 13.62
CA GLN A 201 -2.39 -13.73 14.45
C GLN A 201 -3.66 -14.07 13.67
N ALA A 202 -4.20 -13.14 12.87
CA ALA A 202 -5.38 -13.38 12.05
C ALA A 202 -5.22 -14.55 11.06
N ILE A 203 -3.99 -14.80 10.59
CA ILE A 203 -3.70 -15.90 9.68
C ILE A 203 -3.41 -17.21 10.42
N VAL A 204 -2.74 -17.16 11.57
CA VAL A 204 -2.30 -18.38 12.27
C VAL A 204 -3.27 -18.88 13.35
N ASP A 205 -4.31 -18.12 13.70
CA ASP A 205 -5.30 -18.48 14.73
C ASP A 205 -5.95 -19.85 14.40
N PRO A 206 -5.73 -20.89 15.21
CA PRO A 206 -6.22 -22.23 14.93
C PRO A 206 -7.67 -22.43 15.33
N ARG A 207 -8.27 -21.49 16.07
CA ARG A 207 -9.61 -21.67 16.63
C ARG A 207 -10.67 -21.73 15.53
N ALA A 208 -11.66 -22.59 15.73
CA ALA A 208 -12.78 -22.75 14.80
C ALA A 208 -13.69 -21.50 14.76
N ASP A 209 -13.72 -20.72 15.85
CA ASP A 209 -14.50 -19.49 16.01
C ASP A 209 -13.70 -18.22 15.65
N ALA A 210 -12.46 -18.35 15.19
CA ALA A 210 -11.67 -17.22 14.74
C ALA A 210 -12.39 -16.45 13.60
N PRO A 211 -12.20 -15.12 13.49
CA PRO A 211 -12.78 -14.35 12.39
C PRO A 211 -12.37 -14.94 11.03
N ALA A 212 -13.35 -15.30 10.21
CA ALA A 212 -13.12 -15.79 8.85
C ALA A 212 -12.51 -14.71 7.94
N LEU A 213 -12.70 -13.43 8.29
CA LEU A 213 -12.11 -12.28 7.62
C LEU A 213 -11.63 -11.26 8.66
N THR A 214 -10.38 -10.83 8.52
CA THR A 214 -9.89 -9.58 9.14
C THR A 214 -9.64 -8.56 8.04
N MET A 215 -10.29 -7.39 8.14
CA MET A 215 -10.07 -6.27 7.24
C MET A 215 -9.41 -5.14 8.02
N VAL A 216 -8.33 -4.60 7.45
CA VAL A 216 -7.60 -3.45 7.98
C VAL A 216 -7.69 -2.31 6.96
N SER A 217 -8.31 -1.21 7.36
CA SER A 217 -8.39 0.03 6.58
C SER A 217 -7.31 0.99 7.08
N GLY A 218 -6.23 1.12 6.32
CA GLY A 218 -5.07 1.96 6.65
C GLY A 218 -4.61 2.75 5.43
N HIS A 219 -3.31 3.04 5.36
CA HIS A 219 -2.73 3.89 4.32
C HIS A 219 -1.89 3.09 3.32
N ASP A 220 -1.66 3.70 2.16
CA ASP A 220 -0.68 3.26 1.16
C ASP A 220 0.71 2.96 1.77
N THR A 221 1.14 3.74 2.75
CA THR A 221 2.38 3.53 3.50
C THR A 221 2.35 2.17 4.22
N ASN A 222 1.23 1.78 4.84
CA ASN A 222 1.12 0.47 5.49
C ASN A 222 1.18 -0.66 4.45
N VAL A 223 0.55 -0.47 3.29
CA VAL A 223 0.60 -1.42 2.16
C VAL A 223 2.02 -1.56 1.62
N ALA A 224 2.71 -0.45 1.39
CA ALA A 224 4.10 -0.42 0.93
C ALA A 224 5.04 -1.05 1.96
N SER A 225 4.90 -0.74 3.25
CA SER A 225 5.69 -1.40 4.29
C SER A 225 5.43 -2.91 4.34
N LEU A 226 4.19 -3.36 4.15
CA LEU A 226 3.90 -4.81 4.13
C LEU A 226 4.51 -5.50 2.93
N ALA A 227 4.51 -4.80 1.79
CA ALA A 227 5.22 -5.24 0.59
C ALA A 227 6.74 -5.33 0.82
N GLY A 228 7.34 -4.33 1.45
CA GLY A 228 8.77 -4.34 1.80
C GLY A 228 9.15 -5.42 2.80
N LEU A 229 8.28 -5.68 3.80
CA LEU A 229 8.49 -6.69 4.83
C LEU A 229 8.61 -8.12 4.25
N LEU A 230 7.85 -8.39 3.19
CA LEU A 230 7.71 -9.72 2.59
C LEU A 230 8.23 -9.81 1.14
N ASP A 231 8.86 -8.75 0.65
CA ASP A 231 9.37 -8.63 -0.73
C ASP A 231 8.29 -8.92 -1.80
N LEU A 232 7.12 -8.29 -1.63
CA LEU A 232 5.96 -8.48 -2.51
C LEU A 232 5.95 -7.41 -3.59
N HIS A 233 5.62 -7.84 -4.81
CA HIS A 233 5.60 -6.96 -5.99
C HIS A 233 4.32 -7.14 -6.82
N TRP A 234 3.84 -6.05 -7.41
CA TRP A 234 2.66 -6.03 -8.29
C TRP A 234 2.78 -4.95 -9.37
N ARG A 235 1.88 -5.00 -10.36
CA ARG A 235 1.69 -3.91 -11.32
C ARG A 235 0.22 -3.87 -11.74
N VAL A 236 -0.51 -2.89 -11.22
CA VAL A 236 -1.89 -2.64 -11.65
C VAL A 236 -1.86 -1.98 -13.02
N PRO A 237 -2.66 -2.40 -14.01
CA PRO A 237 -2.73 -1.72 -15.29
C PRO A 237 -3.03 -0.22 -15.14
N GLY A 238 -2.21 0.62 -15.75
CA GLY A 238 -2.31 2.08 -15.65
C GLY A 238 -1.55 2.70 -14.47
N LEU A 239 -0.79 1.91 -13.71
CA LEU A 239 0.12 2.37 -12.67
C LEU A 239 1.52 1.76 -12.85
N ALA A 240 2.52 2.42 -12.28
CA ALA A 240 3.87 1.91 -12.17
C ALA A 240 3.90 0.62 -11.32
N ALA A 241 4.99 -0.14 -11.45
CA ALA A 241 5.18 -1.29 -10.58
C ALA A 241 5.26 -0.84 -9.12
N ASP A 242 4.63 -1.61 -8.25
CA ASP A 242 4.64 -1.45 -6.79
C ASP A 242 4.04 -0.14 -6.25
N ASP A 243 3.37 0.65 -7.09
CA ASP A 243 2.57 1.78 -6.64
C ASP A 243 1.27 1.29 -5.97
N PRO A 244 0.98 1.65 -4.70
CA PRO A 244 -0.27 1.30 -4.07
C PRO A 244 -1.47 2.00 -4.73
N ALA A 245 -2.37 1.23 -5.34
CA ALA A 245 -3.58 1.78 -5.93
C ALA A 245 -4.58 2.26 -4.85
N PRO A 246 -5.36 3.34 -5.09
CA PRO A 246 -6.46 3.70 -4.21
C PRO A 246 -7.46 2.55 -4.02
N GLY A 247 -7.78 2.23 -2.76
CA GLY A 247 -8.60 1.07 -2.39
C GLY A 247 -7.96 -0.31 -2.69
N GLY A 248 -6.69 -0.33 -3.09
CA GLY A 248 -5.89 -1.52 -3.28
C GLY A 248 -5.53 -2.18 -1.95
N ALA A 249 -5.39 -3.51 -1.95
CA ALA A 249 -5.10 -4.27 -0.75
C ALA A 249 -4.18 -5.46 -1.04
N ILE A 250 -3.26 -5.72 -0.11
CA ILE A 250 -2.59 -7.00 0.03
C ILE A 250 -3.51 -7.92 0.85
N VAL A 251 -3.86 -9.06 0.28
CA VAL A 251 -4.71 -10.07 0.90
C VAL A 251 -3.87 -11.32 1.16
N PHE A 252 -3.78 -11.73 2.42
CA PHE A 252 -3.28 -13.06 2.78
C PHE A 252 -4.46 -14.04 2.82
N GLU A 253 -4.31 -15.15 2.10
CA GLU A 253 -5.32 -16.20 2.06
C GLU A 253 -4.77 -17.47 2.70
N ARG A 254 -5.42 -17.94 3.77
CA ARG A 254 -5.15 -19.24 4.38
C ARG A 254 -5.90 -20.32 3.61
N LEU A 255 -5.15 -21.19 2.94
CA LEU A 255 -5.66 -22.29 2.14
C LEU A 255 -5.55 -23.60 2.91
N VAL A 256 -6.47 -24.53 2.65
CA VAL A 256 -6.43 -25.90 3.17
C VAL A 256 -6.51 -26.85 1.98
N ASP A 257 -5.61 -27.84 1.90
CA ASP A 257 -5.71 -28.88 0.87
C ASP A 257 -6.57 -30.07 1.31
N ARG A 258 -6.74 -31.06 0.41
CA ARG A 258 -7.55 -32.26 0.68
C ARG A 258 -7.01 -33.12 1.83
N GLN A 259 -5.73 -32.97 2.18
CA GLN A 259 -5.07 -33.66 3.29
C GLN A 259 -5.12 -32.85 4.59
N GLY A 260 -5.83 -31.71 4.62
CA GLY A 260 -5.92 -30.83 5.79
C GLY A 260 -4.68 -29.95 6.00
N ARG A 261 -3.69 -29.97 5.10
CA ARG A 261 -2.48 -29.16 5.23
C ARG A 261 -2.79 -27.71 4.88
N ARG A 262 -2.24 -26.80 5.69
CA ARG A 262 -2.51 -25.36 5.61
C ARG A 262 -1.38 -24.61 4.92
N TYR A 263 -1.76 -23.68 4.05
CA TYR A 263 -0.85 -22.84 3.27
C TYR A 263 -1.28 -21.38 3.33
N VAL A 264 -0.35 -20.47 3.05
CA VAL A 264 -0.63 -19.04 2.94
C VAL A 264 -0.11 -18.54 1.59
N ARG A 265 -0.95 -17.78 0.87
CA ARG A 265 -0.55 -17.02 -0.31
C ARG A 265 -0.89 -15.54 -0.15
N ALA A 266 -0.06 -14.68 -0.75
CA ALA A 266 -0.32 -13.25 -0.85
C ALA A 266 -0.94 -12.92 -2.21
N VAL A 267 -1.89 -11.98 -2.22
CA VAL A 267 -2.58 -11.51 -3.43
C VAL A 267 -2.67 -10.00 -3.38
N TYR A 268 -2.31 -9.31 -4.46
CA TYR A 268 -2.68 -7.90 -4.60
C TYR A 268 -4.02 -7.80 -5.31
N ARG A 269 -4.94 -7.03 -4.74
CA ARG A 269 -6.26 -6.78 -5.30
C ARG A 269 -6.49 -5.28 -5.39
N ALA A 270 -6.91 -4.80 -6.55
CA ALA A 270 -7.26 -3.39 -6.76
C ALA A 270 -8.29 -3.22 -7.88
N GLN A 271 -8.91 -2.04 -7.94
CA GLN A 271 -9.48 -1.55 -9.19
C GLN A 271 -8.36 -0.87 -10.01
N THR A 272 -8.47 -0.93 -11.33
CA THR A 272 -7.66 -0.06 -12.20
C THR A 272 -8.15 1.39 -12.08
N LEU A 273 -7.32 2.38 -12.38
CA LEU A 273 -7.76 3.78 -12.38
C LEU A 273 -8.98 4.02 -13.27
N ALA A 274 -9.06 3.35 -14.42
CA ALA A 274 -10.22 3.43 -15.31
C ALA A 274 -11.50 2.87 -14.67
N GLN A 275 -11.40 1.77 -13.91
CA GLN A 275 -12.52 1.20 -13.17
C GLN A 275 -13.00 2.11 -12.04
N ILE A 276 -12.08 2.78 -11.34
CA ILE A 276 -12.43 3.77 -10.30
C ILE A 276 -13.13 4.97 -10.96
N ARG A 277 -12.50 5.57 -11.96
CA ARG A 277 -12.99 6.76 -12.68
C ARG A 277 -14.40 6.60 -13.23
N THR A 278 -14.73 5.41 -13.73
CA THR A 278 -16.04 5.13 -14.35
C THR A 278 -17.04 4.48 -13.39
N LEU A 279 -16.67 4.32 -12.11
CA LEU A 279 -17.44 3.59 -11.11
C LEU A 279 -17.91 2.22 -11.62
N THR A 280 -17.02 1.50 -12.31
CA THR A 280 -17.35 0.21 -12.93
C THR A 280 -17.87 -0.75 -11.88
N ARG A 281 -19.12 -1.23 -12.04
CA ARG A 281 -19.69 -2.27 -11.19
C ARG A 281 -18.92 -3.57 -11.39
N LEU A 282 -18.21 -4.01 -10.36
CA LEU A 282 -17.41 -5.23 -10.42
C LEU A 282 -18.30 -6.48 -10.29
N GLY A 283 -18.10 -7.44 -11.19
CA GLY A 283 -18.87 -8.68 -11.25
C GLY A 283 -18.83 -9.30 -12.65
N GLY A 284 -19.03 -10.62 -12.74
CA GLY A 284 -19.07 -11.34 -14.01
C GLY A 284 -17.81 -11.14 -14.86
N ALA A 285 -17.96 -10.48 -16.00
CA ALA A 285 -16.88 -10.15 -16.94
C ALA A 285 -15.99 -8.99 -16.46
N ALA A 286 -16.55 -8.01 -15.73
CA ALA A 286 -15.81 -6.88 -15.19
C ALA A 286 -15.14 -7.27 -13.86
N ARG A 287 -13.95 -7.87 -13.93
CA ARG A 287 -13.20 -8.31 -12.75
C ARG A 287 -12.23 -7.23 -12.25
N PRO A 288 -12.04 -7.09 -10.92
CA PRO A 288 -10.95 -6.27 -10.41
C PRO A 288 -9.59 -6.85 -10.81
N TYR A 289 -8.54 -6.02 -10.80
CA TYR A 289 -7.18 -6.52 -10.84
C TYR A 289 -6.96 -7.42 -9.62
N ARG A 290 -6.47 -8.64 -9.87
CA ARG A 290 -6.11 -9.60 -8.83
C ARG A 290 -4.90 -10.40 -9.29
N ARG A 291 -3.80 -10.33 -8.54
CA ARG A 291 -2.56 -11.04 -8.86
C ARG A 291 -2.01 -11.73 -7.63
N VAL A 292 -1.72 -13.03 -7.74
CA VAL A 292 -0.95 -13.74 -6.71
C VAL A 292 0.47 -13.19 -6.73
N MET A 293 0.97 -12.78 -5.57
CA MET A 293 2.32 -12.29 -5.38
C MET A 293 3.16 -13.38 -4.72
N PRO A 294 4.31 -13.76 -5.31
CA PRO A 294 5.20 -14.71 -4.67
C PRO A 294 5.77 -14.13 -3.37
N ILE A 295 5.64 -14.85 -2.26
CA ILE A 295 6.41 -14.58 -1.05
C ILE A 295 7.81 -15.16 -1.25
N ALA A 296 8.82 -14.32 -1.49
CA ALA A 296 10.09 -14.72 -2.11
C ALA A 296 10.78 -15.94 -1.46
N THR A 297 10.74 -16.05 -0.13
CA THR A 297 11.40 -17.12 0.64
C THR A 297 10.58 -18.39 0.80
N CYS A 298 9.37 -18.45 0.25
CA CYS A 298 8.47 -19.59 0.41
C CYS A 298 8.40 -20.44 -0.84
N THR A 299 8.39 -21.76 -0.68
CA THR A 299 8.01 -22.72 -1.70
C THR A 299 7.29 -23.89 -1.04
N ALA A 300 6.12 -24.24 -1.56
CA ALA A 300 5.35 -25.39 -1.08
C ALA A 300 4.61 -26.04 -2.24
N ARG A 301 4.54 -27.37 -2.26
CA ARG A 301 3.88 -28.15 -3.33
C ARG A 301 4.38 -27.81 -4.75
N GLY A 302 5.66 -27.48 -4.89
CA GLY A 302 6.24 -27.05 -6.17
C GLY A 302 5.83 -25.65 -6.64
N VAL A 303 5.10 -24.89 -5.82
CA VAL A 303 4.67 -23.51 -6.14
C VAL A 303 5.58 -22.52 -5.42
N ARG A 304 6.38 -21.78 -6.20
CA ARG A 304 7.17 -20.66 -5.69
C ARG A 304 6.24 -19.57 -5.16
N GLY A 305 6.54 -19.08 -3.96
CA GLY A 305 5.77 -18.04 -3.29
C GLY A 305 4.59 -18.51 -2.44
N LEU A 306 4.32 -19.83 -2.39
CA LEU A 306 3.33 -20.43 -1.50
C LEU A 306 4.02 -20.86 -0.19
N CYS A 307 3.60 -20.32 0.95
CA CYS A 307 4.13 -20.72 2.25
C CYS A 307 3.31 -21.88 2.82
N THR A 308 3.94 -22.80 3.54
CA THR A 308 3.22 -23.56 4.58
C THR A 308 2.79 -22.59 5.69
N LEU A 309 1.74 -22.92 6.46
CA LEU A 309 1.31 -22.05 7.56
C LEU A 309 2.45 -21.78 8.56
N ALA A 310 3.22 -22.81 8.91
CA ALA A 310 4.37 -22.68 9.81
C ALA A 310 5.50 -21.80 9.23
N ALA A 311 5.80 -21.95 7.94
CA ALA A 311 6.82 -21.11 7.29
C ALA A 311 6.39 -19.63 7.23
N PHE A 312 5.11 -19.36 6.99
CA PHE A 312 4.58 -18.00 7.03
C PHE A 312 4.67 -17.41 8.44
N ASP A 313 4.30 -18.19 9.46
CA ASP A 313 4.36 -17.76 10.86
C ASP A 313 5.79 -17.38 11.29
N ALA A 314 6.74 -18.27 11.01
CA ALA A 314 8.16 -18.03 11.30
C ALA A 314 8.71 -16.83 10.51
N LEU A 315 8.35 -16.70 9.24
CA LEU A 315 8.76 -15.56 8.42
C LEU A 315 8.25 -14.24 9.00
N MET A 316 6.96 -14.14 9.32
CA MET A 316 6.37 -12.93 9.92
C MET A 316 7.01 -12.62 11.27
N ALA A 317 7.22 -13.62 12.13
CA ALA A 317 7.88 -13.45 13.42
C ALA A 317 9.29 -12.85 13.25
N THR A 318 10.11 -13.46 12.39
CA THR A 318 11.48 -13.00 12.12
C THR A 318 11.50 -11.61 11.51
N ARG A 319 10.65 -11.32 10.52
CA ARG A 319 10.65 -10.02 9.84
C ARG A 319 10.21 -8.89 10.76
N LEU A 320 9.26 -9.15 11.65
CA LEU A 320 8.81 -8.17 12.65
C LEU A 320 9.83 -7.99 13.79
N SER A 321 10.61 -9.02 14.13
CA SER A 321 11.66 -8.93 15.17
C SER A 321 12.98 -8.34 14.68
N LEU A 322 13.19 -8.26 13.36
CA LEU A 322 14.26 -7.46 12.77
C LEU A 322 14.00 -5.95 12.98
N GLY A 323 12.79 -5.61 13.48
CA GLY A 323 12.24 -4.38 14.10
C GLY A 323 12.97 -3.85 15.34
#